data_AF-A0A936IDF8-F1
#
_entry.id   AF-A0A936IDF8-F1
#
_cell.length_a   1.000
_cell.length_b   1.000
_cell.length_c   1.000
_cell.angle_alpha   90.00
_cell.angle_beta   90.00
_cell.angle_gamma   90.00
#
_symmetry.space_group_name_H-M   'P 1'
#
loop_
_entity.id
_entity.type
_entity.pdbx_description
1 polymer ?
#
loop_
_entity_poly.entity_id
_entity_poly.type
_entity_poly.pdbx_seq_one_letter_code
_entity_poly.pdbx_strand_id
1 'polypeptide(L)'
;MSEAPRDARTDEPFCSHCGYVLTGLTESSKCPECGRPLVEVLVRPSLAARGGKRWTSTARIFGTPLIQVALGPHGRERMGRARAVIAVGDIAVGCFAVGSVVSVGVVALGGTLAVGVVSLSALAVGLIAFGGLALGGIACAGLAAGVIAIGGLACGVYAMGGMAIGVHAAGGAAYGAHLITGVRRDPAAVAAFRSLEPFLGSLWPPGQILLIYLRVLAYGAVVAAITAVGVALAYLASSSRTAR
;
A
#
# COMPACT_ATOMS: atom_id res chain seq x y z
N MET A 1 -21.22 29.35 -21.41
CA MET A 1 -19.77 29.37 -21.12
C MET A 1 -19.48 28.33 -20.06
N SER A 2 -19.08 27.13 -20.48
CA SER A 2 -18.62 26.07 -19.59
C SER A 2 -17.26 26.49 -19.02
N GLU A 3 -17.19 26.79 -17.73
CA GLU A 3 -15.92 26.84 -17.02
C GLU A 3 -15.21 25.50 -17.21
N ALA A 4 -14.16 25.47 -18.03
CA ALA A 4 -13.22 24.37 -18.01
C ALA A 4 -12.70 24.24 -16.58
N PRO A 5 -12.57 23.01 -16.05
CA PRO A 5 -12.07 22.80 -14.69
C PRO A 5 -10.71 23.49 -14.55
N ARG A 6 -10.49 24.18 -13.42
CA ARG A 6 -9.25 24.93 -13.09
C ARG A 6 -7.95 24.12 -13.29
N ASP A 7 -8.06 22.80 -13.38
CA ASP A 7 -7.00 21.81 -13.61
C ASP A 7 -6.44 21.78 -15.05
N ALA A 8 -7.18 22.25 -16.06
CA ALA A 8 -6.72 22.18 -17.46
C ALA A 8 -5.51 23.11 -17.75
N ARG A 9 -5.33 24.18 -16.96
CA ARG A 9 -4.23 25.15 -17.16
C ARG A 9 -2.86 24.66 -16.71
N THR A 10 -2.77 23.55 -15.95
CA THR A 10 -1.51 23.07 -15.37
C THR A 10 -0.70 22.16 -16.28
N ASP A 11 -1.29 21.60 -17.35
CA ASP A 11 -0.64 20.64 -18.26
C ASP A 11 -0.28 21.20 -19.65
N GLU A 12 -0.70 22.44 -19.91
CA GLU A 12 -0.48 23.15 -21.16
C GLU A 12 0.79 24.01 -21.07
N PRO A 13 1.64 24.06 -22.11
CA PRO A 13 2.78 24.96 -22.15
C PRO A 13 2.31 26.41 -22.03
N PHE A 14 2.92 27.19 -21.15
CA PHE A 14 2.55 28.59 -20.93
C PHE A 14 3.78 29.50 -20.86
N CYS A 15 3.56 30.80 -21.04
CA CYS A 15 4.58 31.83 -20.89
C CYS A 15 4.80 32.15 -19.40
N SER A 16 6.02 32.02 -18.89
CA SER A 16 6.36 32.38 -17.50
C SER A 16 6.18 33.86 -17.17
N HIS A 17 6.21 34.74 -18.19
CA HIS A 17 6.15 36.19 -18.00
C HIS A 17 4.72 36.74 -17.95
N CYS A 18 3.84 36.29 -18.85
CA CYS A 18 2.47 36.80 -18.94
C CYS A 18 1.37 35.76 -18.67
N GLY A 19 1.72 34.48 -18.54
CA GLY A 19 0.74 33.41 -18.29
C GLY A 19 -0.07 32.97 -19.51
N TYR A 20 0.24 33.48 -20.71
CA TYR A 20 -0.43 33.08 -21.95
C TYR A 20 -0.17 31.59 -22.28
N VAL A 21 -1.22 30.88 -22.65
CA VAL A 21 -1.14 29.46 -23.03
C VAL A 21 -0.64 29.33 -24.47
N LEU A 22 0.44 28.59 -24.66
CA LEU A 22 1.18 28.47 -25.92
C LEU A 22 0.75 27.24 -26.75
N THR A 23 -0.43 26.66 -26.50
CA THR A 23 -0.96 25.54 -27.27
C THR A 23 -1.45 25.98 -28.64
N GLY A 24 -1.08 25.23 -29.69
CA GLY A 24 -1.51 25.52 -31.07
C GLY A 24 -0.67 26.55 -31.84
N LEU A 25 0.41 27.11 -31.26
CA LEU A 25 1.33 27.95 -32.00
C LEU A 25 2.36 27.09 -32.75
N THR A 26 2.24 27.04 -34.07
CA THR A 26 3.16 26.29 -34.94
C THR A 26 4.33 27.12 -35.44
N GLU A 27 4.22 28.47 -35.51
CA GLU A 27 5.22 29.30 -36.20
C GLU A 27 5.54 30.66 -35.54
N SER A 28 5.33 30.82 -34.22
CA SER A 28 5.74 32.06 -33.55
C SER A 28 7.00 31.86 -32.73
N SER A 29 8.04 32.66 -33.01
CA SER A 29 9.28 32.73 -32.23
C SER A 29 9.15 33.59 -30.97
N LYS A 30 8.01 34.30 -30.83
CA LYS A 30 7.72 35.22 -29.73
C LYS A 30 6.33 34.96 -29.15
N CYS A 31 6.16 35.23 -27.86
CA CYS A 31 4.83 35.18 -27.25
C CYS A 31 3.95 36.31 -27.81
N PRO A 32 2.72 36.05 -28.28
CA PRO A 32 1.86 37.08 -28.89
C PRO A 32 1.43 38.17 -27.91
N GLU A 33 1.37 37.86 -26.61
CA GLU A 33 0.93 38.83 -25.59
C GLU A 33 2.05 39.70 -25.02
N CYS A 34 3.25 39.14 -24.84
CA CYS A 34 4.35 39.86 -24.19
C CYS A 34 5.57 40.14 -25.07
N GLY A 35 5.59 39.63 -26.31
CA GLY A 35 6.66 39.88 -27.29
C GLY A 35 8.02 39.26 -26.98
N ARG A 36 8.19 38.61 -25.82
CA ARG A 36 9.44 37.93 -25.43
C ARG A 36 9.68 36.68 -26.28
N PRO A 37 10.95 36.33 -26.56
CA PRO A 37 11.28 35.13 -27.32
C PRO A 37 10.87 33.87 -26.55
N LEU A 38 10.23 32.90 -27.21
CA LEU A 38 9.75 31.66 -26.54
C LEU A 38 10.88 30.91 -25.83
N VAL A 39 12.12 30.97 -26.34
CA VAL A 39 13.25 30.24 -25.75
C VAL A 39 13.52 30.63 -24.29
N GLU A 40 13.15 31.85 -23.88
CA GLU A 40 13.34 32.35 -22.51
C GLU A 40 12.11 32.15 -21.62
N VAL A 41 10.91 32.17 -22.20
CA VAL A 41 9.66 32.25 -21.43
C VAL A 41 8.80 30.99 -21.50
N LEU A 42 9.11 30.04 -22.39
CA LEU A 42 8.34 28.82 -22.55
C LEU A 42 8.56 27.90 -21.36
N VAL A 43 7.54 27.76 -20.51
CA VAL A 43 7.49 26.73 -19.49
C VAL A 43 6.73 25.55 -20.06
N ARG A 44 7.44 24.43 -20.28
CA ARG A 44 6.80 23.13 -20.52
C ARG A 44 6.65 22.46 -19.16
N PRO A 45 5.42 22.16 -18.70
CA PRO A 45 5.23 21.27 -17.57
C PRO A 45 6.01 19.97 -17.84
N SER A 46 6.90 19.59 -16.93
CA SER A 46 7.69 18.35 -17.06
C SER A 46 6.76 17.16 -17.29
N LEU A 47 7.16 16.16 -18.10
CA LEU A 47 6.40 14.92 -18.29
C LEU A 47 5.98 14.25 -16.97
N ALA A 48 6.76 14.43 -15.90
CA ALA A 48 6.41 13.98 -14.55
C ALA A 48 5.09 14.59 -14.04
N ALA A 49 4.76 15.85 -14.39
CA ALA A 49 3.56 16.56 -13.95
C ALA A 49 2.28 16.18 -14.71
N ARG A 50 2.41 15.48 -15.85
CA ARG A 50 1.33 15.15 -16.79
C ARG A 50 0.66 13.80 -16.53
N GLY A 51 1.13 13.04 -15.54
CA GLY A 51 0.74 11.64 -15.36
C GLY A 51 -0.35 11.41 -14.32
N GLY A 52 -0.67 12.41 -13.51
CA GLY A 52 -1.53 12.19 -12.35
C GLY A 52 -3.02 12.17 -12.69
N LYS A 53 -3.74 11.12 -12.28
CA LYS A 53 -5.20 11.08 -12.37
C LYS A 53 -5.79 11.39 -11.01
N ARG A 54 -6.58 12.47 -10.93
CA ARG A 54 -7.37 12.83 -9.75
C ARG A 54 -8.84 12.60 -10.02
N TRP A 55 -9.48 11.85 -9.13
CA TRP A 55 -10.92 11.62 -9.19
C TRP A 55 -11.49 11.49 -7.78
N THR A 56 -12.60 12.17 -7.52
CA THR A 56 -13.28 12.14 -6.21
C THR A 56 -14.75 11.89 -6.43
N SER A 57 -15.32 10.93 -5.71
CA SER A 57 -16.76 10.64 -5.78
C SER A 57 -17.59 11.71 -5.07
N THR A 58 -18.77 12.01 -5.59
CA THR A 58 -19.73 12.93 -4.93
C THR A 58 -20.34 12.34 -3.65
N ALA A 59 -20.41 11.00 -3.56
CA ALA A 59 -20.89 10.32 -2.37
C ALA A 59 -19.94 10.56 -1.19
N ARG A 60 -20.49 11.03 -0.06
CA ARG A 60 -19.74 11.28 1.18
C ARG A 60 -20.31 10.43 2.31
N ILE A 61 -19.43 9.82 3.09
CA ILE A 61 -19.77 9.11 4.33
C ILE A 61 -19.00 9.78 5.46
N PHE A 62 -19.68 10.16 6.55
CA PHE A 62 -19.09 10.85 7.71
C PHE A 62 -18.24 12.09 7.34
N GLY A 63 -18.67 12.87 6.33
CA GLY A 63 -17.96 14.06 5.86
C GLY A 63 -16.74 13.78 4.95
N THR A 64 -16.31 12.52 4.83
CA THR A 64 -15.23 12.09 3.92
C THR A 64 -15.79 11.56 2.61
N PRO A 65 -15.09 11.75 1.46
CA PRO A 65 -15.51 11.14 0.21
C PRO A 65 -15.48 9.61 0.30
N LEU A 66 -16.43 8.94 -0.35
CA LEU A 66 -16.47 7.48 -0.40
C LEU A 66 -15.23 6.94 -1.10
N ILE A 67 -14.90 7.49 -2.27
CA ILE A 67 -13.78 7.08 -3.10
C ILE A 67 -12.98 8.32 -3.51
N GLN A 68 -11.66 8.26 -3.30
CA GLN A 68 -10.73 9.25 -3.82
C GLN A 68 -9.53 8.55 -4.45
N VAL A 69 -9.27 8.91 -5.71
CA VAL A 69 -8.10 8.47 -6.48
C VAL A 69 -7.20 9.67 -6.69
N ALA A 70 -5.95 9.59 -6.26
CA ALA A 70 -4.92 10.60 -6.45
C ALA A 70 -3.60 9.90 -6.78
N LEU A 71 -3.38 9.64 -8.07
CA LEU A 71 -2.19 8.97 -8.55
C LEU A 71 -1.16 10.00 -9.01
N GLY A 72 0.12 9.77 -8.68
CA GLY A 72 1.26 10.45 -9.29
C GLY A 72 1.35 11.96 -9.09
N PRO A 73 2.36 12.58 -9.72
CA PRO A 73 2.51 14.03 -9.71
C PRO A 73 1.42 14.66 -10.59
N HIS A 74 0.74 15.67 -10.05
CA HIS A 74 -0.30 16.41 -10.76
C HIS A 74 -0.12 17.90 -10.47
N GLY A 75 0.15 18.68 -11.52
CA GLY A 75 0.46 20.10 -11.39
C GLY A 75 1.67 20.38 -10.48
N ARG A 76 1.44 21.06 -9.34
CA ARG A 76 2.49 21.44 -8.37
C ARG A 76 2.75 20.39 -7.30
N GLU A 77 1.89 19.38 -7.15
CA GLU A 77 2.03 18.34 -6.13
C GLU A 77 2.79 17.15 -6.71
N ARG A 78 3.89 16.75 -6.05
CA ARG A 78 4.74 15.62 -6.49
C ARG A 78 4.19 14.25 -6.14
N MET A 79 3.29 14.18 -5.16
CA MET A 79 2.71 12.93 -4.66
C MET A 79 1.20 13.10 -4.51
N GLY A 80 0.44 12.17 -5.07
CA GLY A 80 -1.00 12.14 -4.97
C GLY A 80 -1.44 11.70 -3.57
N ARG A 81 -2.13 12.58 -2.84
CA ARG A 81 -2.69 12.32 -1.51
C ARG A 81 -4.18 12.02 -1.62
N ALA A 82 -4.61 10.82 -1.23
CA ALA A 82 -6.02 10.41 -1.20
C ALA A 82 -6.48 10.20 0.25
N ARG A 83 -7.62 10.79 0.62
CA ARG A 83 -8.26 10.66 1.94
C ARG A 83 -9.75 10.37 1.79
N ALA A 84 -10.11 9.09 1.91
CA ALA A 84 -11.46 8.61 1.65
C ALA A 84 -11.71 7.29 2.39
N VAL A 85 -12.95 6.80 2.39
CA VAL A 85 -13.23 5.44 2.88
C VAL A 85 -12.45 4.42 2.03
N ILE A 86 -12.43 4.63 0.72
CA ILE A 86 -11.61 3.92 -0.26
C ILE A 86 -10.62 4.92 -0.88
N ALA A 87 -9.37 4.86 -0.45
CA ALA A 87 -8.31 5.77 -0.89
C ALA A 87 -7.32 5.04 -1.79
N VAL A 88 -7.10 5.56 -3.00
CA VAL A 88 -6.10 5.05 -3.95
C VAL A 88 -5.14 6.18 -4.30
N GLY A 89 -3.86 6.05 -4.03
CA GLY A 89 -2.89 7.08 -4.38
C GLY A 89 -1.46 6.81 -3.94
N ASP A 90 -0.59 7.81 -4.01
CA ASP A 90 0.79 7.64 -3.52
C ASP A 90 0.85 7.62 -2.00
N ILE A 91 0.03 8.48 -1.38
CA ILE A 91 -0.26 8.49 0.05
C ILE A 91 -1.76 8.30 0.21
N ALA A 92 -2.17 7.11 0.61
CA ALA A 92 -3.57 6.74 0.78
C ALA A 92 -3.91 6.59 2.28
N VAL A 93 -4.95 7.30 2.74
CA VAL A 93 -5.45 7.19 4.12
C VAL A 93 -6.95 6.92 4.06
N GLY A 94 -7.39 5.80 4.63
CA GLY A 94 -8.79 5.37 4.56
C GLY A 94 -9.10 4.08 5.31
N CYS A 95 -10.32 3.56 5.17
CA CYS A 95 -10.62 2.20 5.66
C CYS A 95 -9.93 1.16 4.76
N PHE A 96 -10.06 1.34 3.45
CA PHE A 96 -9.34 0.60 2.42
C PHE A 96 -8.37 1.55 1.73
N ALA A 97 -7.07 1.36 1.98
CA ALA A 97 -6.02 2.22 1.45
C ALA A 97 -5.12 1.44 0.51
N VAL A 98 -5.06 1.85 -0.76
CA VAL A 98 -4.14 1.32 -1.77
C VAL A 98 -3.11 2.40 -2.07
N GLY A 99 -1.91 2.22 -1.53
CA GLY A 99 -0.82 3.18 -1.58
C GLY A 99 0.29 2.72 -2.53
N SER A 100 0.88 3.63 -3.33
CA SER A 100 2.11 3.34 -4.07
C SER A 100 3.38 3.56 -3.23
N VAL A 101 3.32 4.45 -2.23
CA VAL A 101 4.40 4.73 -1.29
C VAL A 101 3.95 4.46 0.14
N VAL A 102 2.88 5.12 0.58
CA VAL A 102 2.36 4.98 1.95
C VAL A 102 0.87 4.66 1.92
N SER A 103 0.46 3.65 2.68
CA SER A 103 -0.94 3.30 2.90
C SER A 103 -1.25 3.22 4.41
N VAL A 104 -2.32 3.88 4.85
CA VAL A 104 -2.77 3.85 6.26
C VAL A 104 -4.26 3.55 6.31
N GLY A 105 -4.64 2.48 7.01
CA GLY A 105 -6.05 2.11 7.11
C GLY A 105 -6.36 0.85 7.89
N VAL A 106 -7.60 0.37 7.80
CA VAL A 106 -7.95 -0.95 8.36
C VAL A 106 -7.30 -2.03 7.51
N VAL A 107 -7.45 -1.92 6.20
CA VAL A 107 -6.73 -2.73 5.22
C VAL A 107 -5.85 -1.82 4.38
N ALA A 108 -4.54 -1.98 4.53
CA ALA A 108 -3.51 -1.22 3.85
C ALA A 108 -2.76 -2.12 2.87
N LEU A 109 -2.89 -1.83 1.57
CA LEU A 109 -2.31 -2.61 0.49
C LEU A 109 -1.30 -1.78 -0.30
N GLY A 110 -0.17 -2.39 -0.59
CA GLY A 110 0.86 -1.82 -1.43
C GLY A 110 1.71 -0.77 -0.72
N GLY A 111 2.69 -0.29 -1.46
CA GLY A 111 3.61 0.73 -1.01
C GLY A 111 4.87 0.18 -0.36
N THR A 112 5.75 1.10 -0.02
CA THR A 112 6.93 0.81 0.79
C THR A 112 6.53 0.67 2.26
N LEU A 113 5.59 1.47 2.75
CA LEU A 113 5.12 1.45 4.14
C LEU A 113 3.59 1.31 4.20
N ALA A 114 3.10 0.31 4.94
CA ALA A 114 1.69 0.15 5.27
C ALA A 114 1.47 0.09 6.78
N VAL A 115 0.47 0.83 7.27
CA VAL A 115 0.05 0.81 8.68
C VAL A 115 -1.43 0.49 8.77
N GLY A 116 -1.79 -0.60 9.45
CA GLY A 116 -3.19 -0.98 9.57
C GLY A 116 -3.48 -2.23 10.38
N VAL A 117 -4.73 -2.70 10.37
CA VAL A 117 -5.08 -3.98 11.01
C VAL A 117 -4.54 -5.12 10.17
N VAL A 118 -4.78 -5.08 8.87
CA VAL A 118 -4.18 -5.98 7.88
C VAL A 118 -3.32 -5.16 6.93
N SER A 119 -2.04 -5.51 6.86
CA SER A 119 -1.05 -4.77 6.04
C SER A 119 -0.27 -5.69 5.14
N LEU A 120 -0.21 -5.35 3.84
CA LEU A 120 0.55 -6.05 2.81
C LEU A 120 1.45 -5.05 2.07
N SER A 121 2.73 -4.99 2.42
CA SER A 121 3.69 -4.04 1.83
C SER A 121 5.14 -4.48 2.07
N ALA A 122 6.13 -3.70 1.65
CA ALA A 122 7.53 -4.00 1.98
C ALA A 122 7.81 -3.85 3.48
N LEU A 123 7.35 -2.75 4.10
CA LEU A 123 7.39 -2.46 5.54
C LEU A 123 5.96 -2.41 6.08
N ALA A 124 5.53 -3.52 6.68
CA ALA A 124 4.17 -3.66 7.21
C ALA A 124 4.14 -3.48 8.73
N VAL A 125 3.24 -2.62 9.22
CA VAL A 125 2.96 -2.45 10.64
C VAL A 125 1.48 -2.74 10.88
N GLY A 126 1.15 -3.73 11.71
CA GLY A 126 -0.25 -4.03 11.96
C GLY A 126 -0.56 -5.21 12.86
N LEU A 127 -1.84 -5.53 13.06
CA LEU A 127 -2.20 -6.74 13.80
C LEU A 127 -1.81 -8.00 13.01
N ILE A 128 -2.06 -7.98 11.70
CA ILE A 128 -1.67 -9.00 10.74
C ILE A 128 -0.82 -8.30 9.67
N ALA A 129 0.47 -8.59 9.66
CA ALA A 129 1.45 -7.89 8.83
C ALA A 129 2.21 -8.86 7.92
N PHE A 130 2.23 -8.54 6.64
CA PHE A 130 2.89 -9.31 5.59
C PHE A 130 3.85 -8.42 4.80
N GLY A 131 5.10 -8.86 4.62
CA GLY A 131 6.07 -8.06 3.88
C GLY A 131 7.50 -8.56 3.86
N GLY A 132 8.42 -7.63 3.55
CA GLY A 132 9.86 -7.84 3.72
C GLY A 132 10.28 -7.67 5.19
N LEU A 133 9.80 -6.58 5.81
CA LEU A 133 9.85 -6.32 7.25
C LEU A 133 8.41 -6.20 7.77
N ALA A 134 8.05 -6.99 8.79
CA ALA A 134 6.74 -6.94 9.40
C ALA A 134 6.84 -6.75 10.93
N LEU A 135 6.09 -5.78 11.45
CA LEU A 135 5.92 -5.49 12.87
C LEU A 135 4.45 -5.67 13.23
N GLY A 136 4.14 -6.63 14.11
CA GLY A 136 2.73 -6.87 14.40
C GLY A 136 2.37 -7.90 15.44
N GLY A 137 1.07 -8.19 15.57
CA GLY A 137 0.60 -9.31 16.38
C GLY A 137 1.00 -10.64 15.75
N ILE A 138 0.56 -10.84 14.52
CA ILE A 138 0.92 -11.94 13.61
C ILE A 138 1.74 -11.33 12.47
N ALA A 139 3.04 -11.62 12.44
CA ALA A 139 3.97 -11.08 11.47
C ALA A 139 4.53 -12.20 10.59
N CYS A 140 4.38 -12.07 9.27
CA CYS A 140 4.90 -13.01 8.29
C CYS A 140 5.76 -12.28 7.26
N ALA A 141 7.08 -12.39 7.39
CA ALA A 141 8.02 -11.61 6.59
C ALA A 141 9.41 -12.23 6.56
N GLY A 142 10.30 -11.73 5.70
CA GLY A 142 11.72 -12.08 5.76
C GLY A 142 12.33 -11.74 7.12
N LEU A 143 12.02 -10.54 7.61
CA LEU A 143 12.29 -10.07 8.97
C LEU A 143 10.94 -9.84 9.68
N ALA A 144 10.58 -10.71 10.61
CA ALA A 144 9.30 -10.67 11.32
C ALA A 144 9.51 -10.41 12.81
N ALA A 145 8.80 -9.41 13.34
CA ALA A 145 8.79 -9.12 14.77
C ALA A 145 7.36 -8.97 15.28
N GLY A 146 7.00 -9.77 16.29
CA GLY A 146 5.62 -9.80 16.78
C GLY A 146 5.34 -10.78 17.90
N VAL A 147 4.06 -10.98 18.25
CA VAL A 147 3.69 -12.03 19.21
C VAL A 147 3.88 -13.39 18.58
N ILE A 148 3.38 -13.55 17.35
CA ILE A 148 3.57 -14.70 16.48
C ILE A 148 4.38 -14.23 15.27
N ALA A 149 5.63 -14.63 15.18
CA ALA A 149 6.55 -14.22 14.12
C ALA A 149 6.94 -15.43 13.27
N ILE A 150 6.74 -15.33 11.96
CA ILE A 150 7.08 -16.38 10.99
C ILE A 150 7.95 -15.75 9.89
N GLY A 151 9.16 -16.26 9.69
CA GLY A 151 10.07 -15.62 8.77
C GLY A 151 11.44 -16.24 8.60
N GLY A 152 12.32 -15.54 7.89
CA GLY A 152 13.74 -15.88 7.83
C GLY A 152 14.40 -15.60 9.19
N LEU A 153 14.26 -14.36 9.66
CA LEU A 153 14.55 -13.94 11.04
C LEU A 153 13.23 -13.63 11.73
N ALA A 154 12.87 -14.40 12.76
CA ALA A 154 11.64 -14.24 13.52
C ALA A 154 11.96 -13.90 14.98
N CYS A 155 11.46 -12.76 15.46
CA CYS A 155 11.59 -12.31 16.85
C CYS A 155 10.21 -12.19 17.49
N GLY A 156 9.92 -12.96 18.54
CA GLY A 156 8.60 -12.92 19.16
C GLY A 156 8.39 -13.83 20.35
N VAL A 157 7.17 -13.91 20.87
CA VAL A 157 6.83 -14.91 21.90
C VAL A 157 6.83 -16.30 21.29
N TYR A 158 6.18 -16.42 20.13
CA TYR A 158 6.19 -17.59 19.27
C TYR A 158 6.94 -17.24 17.98
N ALA A 159 8.15 -17.77 17.82
CA ALA A 159 9.00 -17.50 16.66
C ALA A 159 9.20 -18.78 15.84
N MET A 160 8.94 -18.71 14.54
CA MET A 160 9.11 -19.82 13.60
C MET A 160 9.92 -19.37 12.38
N GLY A 161 11.02 -20.05 12.05
CA GLY A 161 11.83 -19.59 10.92
C GLY A 161 13.18 -20.27 10.72
N GLY A 162 14.00 -19.67 9.86
CA GLY A 162 15.41 -20.06 9.72
C GLY A 162 16.18 -19.76 11.00
N MET A 163 16.08 -18.51 11.46
CA MET A 163 16.58 -18.02 12.74
C MET A 163 15.41 -17.50 13.57
N ALA A 164 15.11 -18.17 14.69
CA ALA A 164 13.97 -17.87 15.56
C ALA A 164 14.47 -17.47 16.97
N ILE A 165 14.06 -16.31 17.45
CA ILE A 165 14.41 -15.77 18.77
C ILE A 165 13.11 -15.50 19.54
N GLY A 166 12.89 -16.22 20.64
CA GLY A 166 11.65 -16.08 21.39
C GLY A 166 11.53 -16.98 22.61
N VAL A 167 10.39 -16.91 23.32
CA VAL A 167 10.12 -17.83 24.44
C VAL A 167 9.92 -19.25 23.90
N HIS A 168 9.13 -19.37 22.83
CA HIS A 168 8.92 -20.58 22.06
C HIS A 168 9.48 -20.38 20.66
N ALA A 169 10.61 -21.02 20.36
CA ALA A 169 11.31 -20.86 19.08
C ALA A 169 11.37 -22.21 18.33
N ALA A 170 10.94 -22.21 17.08
CA ALA A 170 11.01 -23.36 16.19
C ALA A 170 11.75 -23.01 14.88
N GLY A 171 12.76 -23.79 14.52
CA GLY A 171 13.57 -23.45 13.36
C GLY A 171 14.88 -24.19 13.23
N GLY A 172 15.65 -23.82 12.19
CA GLY A 172 17.01 -24.32 12.00
C GLY A 172 17.96 -23.86 13.11
N ALA A 173 17.93 -22.56 13.41
CA ALA A 173 18.61 -21.95 14.54
C ALA A 173 17.57 -21.29 15.46
N ALA A 174 17.35 -21.85 16.65
CA ALA A 174 16.35 -21.38 17.59
C ALA A 174 16.98 -21.01 18.94
N TYR A 175 16.68 -19.81 19.45
CA TYR A 175 17.16 -19.27 20.72
C TYR A 175 15.98 -18.89 21.60
N GLY A 176 15.92 -19.44 22.82
CA GLY A 176 14.73 -19.35 23.65
C GLY A 176 14.68 -20.33 24.83
N ALA A 177 13.64 -20.21 25.63
CA ALA A 177 13.40 -21.09 26.79
C ALA A 177 12.89 -22.48 26.36
N HIS A 178 12.08 -22.53 25.30
CA HIS A 178 11.47 -23.75 24.79
C HIS A 178 11.73 -23.86 23.28
N LEU A 179 12.43 -24.92 22.88
CA LEU A 179 12.98 -25.04 21.52
C LEU A 179 12.42 -26.24 20.76
N ILE A 180 12.17 -26.03 19.47
CA ILE A 180 11.94 -27.08 18.49
C ILE A 180 12.96 -26.91 17.37
N THR A 181 14.01 -27.71 17.42
CA THR A 181 15.02 -27.85 16.38
C THR A 181 15.04 -29.28 15.85
N GLY A 182 15.86 -29.56 14.83
CA GLY A 182 16.06 -30.92 14.35
C GLY A 182 16.67 -31.87 15.39
N VAL A 183 17.27 -31.33 16.46
CA VAL A 183 18.01 -32.09 17.48
C VAL A 183 17.31 -32.08 18.84
N ARG A 184 16.66 -30.96 19.21
CA ARG A 184 15.99 -30.78 20.49
C ARG A 184 14.52 -30.44 20.29
N ARG A 185 13.63 -31.14 21.00
CA ARG A 185 12.19 -30.91 20.92
C ARG A 185 11.59 -30.94 22.32
N ASP A 186 11.33 -29.77 22.89
CA ASP A 186 10.76 -29.66 24.23
C ASP A 186 9.22 -29.86 24.19
N PRO A 187 8.64 -30.72 25.05
CA PRO A 187 7.20 -30.97 25.06
C PRO A 187 6.37 -29.73 25.37
N ALA A 188 6.91 -28.78 26.13
CA ALA A 188 6.29 -27.48 26.40
C ALA A 188 6.16 -26.63 25.13
N ALA A 189 7.20 -26.59 24.28
CA ALA A 189 7.15 -25.89 23.00
C ALA A 189 6.09 -26.50 22.09
N VAL A 190 6.04 -27.83 22.08
CA VAL A 190 5.09 -28.62 21.28
C VAL A 190 3.64 -28.32 21.64
N ALA A 191 3.32 -28.27 22.93
CA ALA A 191 1.99 -27.93 23.41
C ALA A 191 1.62 -26.49 23.03
N ALA A 192 2.57 -25.57 23.20
CA ALA A 192 2.44 -24.18 22.79
C ALA A 192 2.11 -24.05 21.28
N PHE A 193 2.87 -24.71 20.41
CA PHE A 193 2.59 -24.66 18.97
C PHE A 193 1.31 -25.41 18.58
N ARG A 194 0.94 -26.49 19.26
CA ARG A 194 -0.37 -27.14 19.06
C ARG A 194 -1.55 -26.21 19.35
N SER A 195 -1.43 -25.33 20.35
CA SER A 195 -2.48 -24.32 20.62
C SER A 195 -2.69 -23.33 19.46
N LEU A 196 -1.70 -23.19 18.57
CA LEU A 196 -1.71 -22.35 17.38
C LEU A 196 -2.20 -23.07 16.11
N GLU A 197 -2.37 -24.40 16.13
CA GLU A 197 -2.93 -25.21 15.03
C GLU A 197 -4.27 -24.71 14.47
N PRO A 198 -5.26 -24.26 15.26
CA PRO A 198 -6.50 -23.73 14.70
C PRO A 198 -6.30 -22.48 13.84
N PHE A 199 -5.23 -21.72 14.07
CA PHE A 199 -4.93 -20.50 13.32
C PHE A 199 -3.97 -20.74 12.14
N LEU A 200 -3.01 -21.65 12.30
CA LEU A 200 -1.92 -21.88 11.33
C LEU A 200 -2.06 -23.18 10.53
N GLY A 201 -3.06 -24.00 10.85
CA GLY A 201 -3.21 -25.36 10.35
C GLY A 201 -2.23 -26.32 11.03
N SER A 202 -2.19 -27.59 10.61
CA SER A 202 -1.23 -28.57 11.17
C SER A 202 0.20 -28.01 11.18
N LEU A 203 0.80 -27.85 12.36
CA LEU A 203 2.18 -27.33 12.51
C LEU A 203 3.24 -28.44 12.42
N TRP A 204 2.82 -29.65 12.10
CA TRP A 204 3.59 -30.87 12.27
C TRP A 204 3.40 -31.76 11.05
N PRO A 205 4.45 -32.23 10.32
CA PRO A 205 5.92 -32.24 10.50
C PRO A 205 6.73 -31.01 9.96
N PRO A 206 8.06 -30.90 10.20
CA PRO A 206 8.92 -29.76 9.79
C PRO A 206 8.93 -29.40 8.29
N GLY A 207 8.56 -30.34 7.40
CA GLY A 207 8.35 -30.04 5.98
C GLY A 207 7.17 -29.10 5.70
N GLN A 208 6.31 -28.85 6.69
CA GLN A 208 5.14 -27.99 6.55
C GLN A 208 5.41 -26.51 6.87
N ILE A 209 6.60 -26.10 7.31
CA ILE A 209 6.91 -24.66 7.52
C ILE A 209 6.68 -23.87 6.21
N LEU A 210 7.08 -24.44 5.08
CA LEU A 210 6.79 -23.88 3.76
C LEU A 210 5.28 -23.84 3.47
N LEU A 211 4.52 -24.88 3.85
CA LEU A 211 3.06 -24.89 3.68
C LEU A 211 2.35 -23.89 4.60
N ILE A 212 2.86 -23.67 5.81
CA ILE A 212 2.38 -22.62 6.72
C ILE A 212 2.63 -21.27 6.07
N TYR A 213 3.84 -21.05 5.54
CA TYR A 213 4.16 -19.83 4.80
C TYR A 213 3.22 -19.62 3.60
N LEU A 214 2.98 -20.68 2.80
CA LEU A 214 2.06 -20.64 1.66
C LEU A 214 0.60 -20.44 2.07
N ARG A 215 0.13 -21.06 3.17
CA ARG A 215 -1.23 -20.87 3.70
C ARG A 215 -1.44 -19.46 4.20
N VAL A 216 -0.50 -18.95 5.00
CA VAL A 216 -0.57 -17.61 5.57
C VAL A 216 -0.46 -16.56 4.45
N LEU A 217 0.39 -16.79 3.45
CA LEU A 217 0.46 -15.99 2.23
C LEU A 217 -0.83 -16.09 1.39
N ALA A 218 -1.43 -17.27 1.27
CA ALA A 218 -2.72 -17.46 0.59
C ALA A 218 -3.85 -16.74 1.33
N TYR A 219 -3.90 -16.78 2.66
CA TYR A 219 -4.85 -15.99 3.46
C TYR A 219 -4.64 -14.49 3.23
N GLY A 220 -3.39 -14.02 3.24
CA GLY A 220 -3.06 -12.64 2.88
C GLY A 220 -3.55 -12.27 1.48
N ALA A 221 -3.30 -13.13 0.48
CA ALA A 221 -3.73 -12.93 -0.89
C ALA A 221 -5.27 -12.95 -1.04
N VAL A 222 -5.98 -13.81 -0.31
CA VAL A 222 -7.44 -13.85 -0.27
C VAL A 222 -8.00 -12.57 0.34
N VAL A 223 -7.44 -12.09 1.45
CA VAL A 223 -7.85 -10.81 2.05
C VAL A 223 -7.58 -9.64 1.09
N ALA A 224 -6.43 -9.64 0.41
CA ALA A 224 -6.11 -8.67 -0.63
C ALA A 224 -7.10 -8.73 -1.81
N ALA A 225 -7.48 -9.94 -2.25
CA ALA A 225 -8.43 -10.13 -3.34
C ALA A 225 -9.84 -9.69 -2.95
N ILE A 226 -10.32 -10.05 -1.75
CA ILE A 226 -11.64 -9.65 -1.24
C ILE A 226 -11.71 -8.12 -1.12
N THR A 227 -10.66 -7.49 -0.61
CA THR A 227 -10.62 -6.03 -0.49
C THR A 227 -10.50 -5.35 -1.85
N ALA A 228 -9.70 -5.88 -2.78
CA ALA A 228 -9.63 -5.38 -4.15
C ALA A 228 -10.98 -5.52 -4.88
N VAL A 229 -11.68 -6.64 -4.73
CA VAL A 229 -13.02 -6.88 -5.28
C VAL A 229 -14.04 -5.94 -4.64
N GLY A 230 -14.00 -5.75 -3.31
CA GLY A 230 -14.86 -4.80 -2.61
C GLY A 230 -14.65 -3.36 -3.09
N VAL A 231 -13.40 -2.95 -3.28
CA VAL A 231 -13.03 -1.65 -3.86
C VAL A 231 -13.50 -1.53 -5.31
N ALA A 232 -13.32 -2.56 -6.14
CA ALA A 232 -13.76 -2.57 -7.52
C ALA A 232 -15.29 -2.51 -7.65
N LEU A 233 -16.02 -3.26 -6.83
CA LEU A 233 -17.49 -3.22 -6.77
C LEU A 233 -17.99 -1.85 -6.30
N ALA A 234 -17.37 -1.26 -5.28
CA ALA A 234 -17.71 0.09 -4.83
C ALA A 234 -17.43 1.13 -5.92
N TYR A 235 -16.33 0.98 -6.65
CA TYR A 235 -16.01 1.82 -7.80
C TYR A 235 -17.06 1.71 -8.91
N LEU A 236 -17.43 0.49 -9.32
CA LEU A 236 -18.46 0.25 -10.33
C LEU A 236 -19.86 0.72 -9.90
N ALA A 237 -20.21 0.52 -8.62
CA ALA A 237 -21.47 1.01 -8.06
C ALA A 237 -21.52 2.55 -8.00
N SER A 238 -20.37 3.21 -7.91
CA SER A 238 -20.28 4.67 -7.98
C SER A 238 -20.40 5.18 -9.41
N SER A 239 -19.80 4.49 -10.40
CA SER A 239 -19.84 4.91 -11.81
C SER A 239 -21.24 4.78 -12.44
N SER A 240 -22.05 3.82 -11.98
CA SER A 240 -23.42 3.66 -12.45
C SER A 240 -24.38 4.74 -11.94
N ARG A 241 -24.06 5.41 -10.81
CA ARG A 241 -24.87 6.52 -10.28
C ARG A 241 -24.62 7.85 -10.99
N THR A 242 -23.48 8.04 -11.63
CA THR A 242 -23.18 9.24 -12.42
C THR A 242 -23.85 9.26 -13.81
N ALA A 243 -24.56 8.19 -14.20
CA ALA A 243 -25.26 8.09 -15.48
C ALA A 243 -26.80 8.30 -15.37
N ARG A 244 -27.32 8.67 -14.20
CA ARG A 244 -28.71 9.11 -13.99
C ARG A 244 -28.72 10.53 -13.44
#